data_AF-A0A7K3TFS3-F1
#
_entry.id   AF-A0A7K3TFS3-F1
#
_cell.length_a   1.000
_cell.length_b   1.000
_cell.length_c   1.000
_cell.angle_alpha   90.00
_cell.angle_beta   90.00
_cell.angle_gamma   90.00
#
_symmetry.space_group_name_H-M   'P 1'
#
loop_
_entity.id
_entity.type
_entity.pdbx_description
1 polymer ?
#
loop_
_entity_poly.entity_id
_entity_poly.type
_entity_poly.pdbx_seq_one_letter_code
_entity_poly.pdbx_strand_id
1 'polypeptide(L)'
;MNDDVMKVLDVDVTDQKLGFKVASERLSMVRYVFLVQIEDGIATAEQRASLEYADAVLIRWPDEHAPEVATLDAPQLKVVREQMQMMEQYIGKFRTMEREGDIDGMTDTLIRITERVAEVRRLFQPDFPLPTFAEIRRVVQDEWDEEMNRIDPGDGDPTAEQMERETRAEDSEAQQAADRERAA
;
A
#
# COMPACT_ATOMS: atom_id res chain seq x y z
N MET A 1 -1.69 -30.27 -6.14
CA MET A 1 -0.43 -30.16 -5.37
C MET A 1 -0.31 -31.42 -4.55
N ASN A 2 0.84 -32.11 -4.61
CA ASN A 2 1.03 -33.42 -3.99
C ASN A 2 1.13 -33.32 -2.47
N ASP A 3 0.41 -34.19 -1.75
CA ASP A 3 0.46 -34.35 -0.28
C ASP A 3 1.87 -34.54 0.28
N ASP A 4 2.79 -35.09 -0.52
CA ASP A 4 4.19 -35.32 -0.13
C ASP A 4 4.98 -34.03 0.09
N VAL A 5 4.62 -32.93 -0.58
CA VAL A 5 5.29 -31.62 -0.36
C VAL A 5 4.81 -30.98 0.96
N MET A 6 3.53 -31.17 1.31
CA MET A 6 2.94 -30.60 2.53
C MET A 6 3.47 -31.29 3.79
N LYS A 7 3.74 -32.60 3.73
CA LYS A 7 4.36 -33.36 4.84
C LYS A 7 5.80 -32.92 5.15
N VAL A 8 6.55 -32.45 4.16
CA VAL A 8 7.94 -31.97 4.36
C VAL A 8 7.95 -30.59 5.03
N LEU A 9 6.88 -29.82 4.91
CA LEU A 9 6.76 -28.45 5.41
C LEU A 9 6.02 -28.32 6.75
N ASP A 10 5.70 -29.43 7.43
CA ASP A 10 4.92 -29.44 8.69
C ASP A 10 3.61 -28.63 8.60
N VAL A 11 2.99 -28.62 7.42
CA VAL A 11 1.73 -27.91 7.19
C VAL A 11 0.57 -28.84 7.53
N ASP A 12 -0.15 -28.55 8.61
CA ASP A 12 -1.38 -29.25 8.94
C ASP A 12 -2.53 -28.80 8.02
N VAL A 13 -2.73 -29.55 6.94
CA VAL A 13 -3.83 -29.34 5.99
C VAL A 13 -5.21 -29.60 6.56
N THR A 14 -5.30 -30.16 7.77
CA THR A 14 -6.57 -30.38 8.48
C THR A 14 -6.93 -29.22 9.40
N ASP A 15 -6.00 -28.28 9.66
CA ASP A 15 -6.29 -27.09 10.43
C ASP A 15 -7.20 -26.14 9.64
N GLN A 16 -8.37 -25.88 10.21
CA GLN A 16 -9.35 -24.95 9.66
C GLN A 16 -8.81 -23.50 9.59
N LYS A 17 -7.83 -23.14 10.43
CA LYS A 17 -7.23 -21.81 10.49
C LYS A 17 -6.08 -21.62 9.49
N LEU A 18 -5.66 -22.67 8.79
CA LEU A 18 -4.66 -22.57 7.73
C LEU A 18 -5.06 -21.54 6.66
N GLY A 19 -6.34 -21.47 6.30
CA GLY A 19 -6.84 -20.49 5.33
C GLY A 19 -6.64 -19.04 5.78
N PHE A 20 -6.70 -18.76 7.09
CA PHE A 20 -6.47 -17.44 7.67
C PHE A 20 -5.01 -17.03 7.49
N LYS A 21 -4.07 -17.92 7.86
CA LYS A 21 -2.63 -17.70 7.67
C LYS A 21 -2.28 -17.47 6.20
N VAL A 22 -2.70 -18.38 5.32
CA VAL A 22 -2.39 -18.31 3.89
C VAL A 22 -2.94 -17.02 3.26
N ALA A 23 -4.14 -16.56 3.65
CA ALA A 23 -4.69 -15.30 3.14
C ALA A 23 -3.76 -14.11 3.42
N SER A 24 -3.22 -14.01 4.64
CA SER A 24 -2.31 -12.94 5.02
C SER A 24 -0.99 -13.00 4.24
N GLU A 25 -0.39 -14.19 4.11
CA GLU A 25 0.87 -14.39 3.39
C GLU A 25 0.72 -14.07 1.91
N ARG A 26 -0.40 -14.48 1.30
CA ARG A 26 -0.70 -14.18 -0.10
C ARG A 26 -0.86 -12.69 -0.35
N LEU A 27 -1.63 -12.00 0.48
CA LEU A 27 -1.79 -10.55 0.35
C LEU A 27 -0.46 -9.83 0.56
N SER A 28 0.31 -10.21 1.58
CA SER A 28 1.63 -9.63 1.85
C SER A 28 2.57 -9.75 0.66
N MET A 29 2.58 -10.91 -0.02
CA MET A 29 3.43 -11.14 -1.19
C MET A 29 3.01 -10.28 -2.38
N VAL A 30 1.71 -10.27 -2.71
CA VAL A 30 1.19 -9.51 -3.87
C VAL A 30 1.36 -8.01 -3.65
N ARG A 31 1.09 -7.53 -2.42
CA ARG A 31 1.33 -6.14 -2.01
C ARG A 31 2.80 -5.75 -2.23
N TYR A 32 3.74 -6.58 -1.81
CA TYR A 32 5.16 -6.32 -2.00
C TYR A 32 5.55 -6.24 -3.47
N VAL A 33 5.07 -7.18 -4.29
CA VAL A 33 5.30 -7.14 -5.74
C VAL A 33 4.75 -5.85 -6.36
N PHE A 34 3.52 -5.46 -5.98
CA PHE A 34 2.92 -4.22 -6.46
C PHE A 34 3.70 -2.98 -6.06
N LEU A 35 4.17 -2.90 -4.81
CA LEU A 35 4.99 -1.80 -4.32
C LEU A 35 6.21 -1.57 -5.24
N VAL A 36 6.94 -2.64 -5.55
CA VAL A 36 8.11 -2.57 -6.44
C VAL A 36 7.74 -2.09 -7.86
N GLN A 37 6.54 -2.40 -8.36
CA GLN A 37 6.13 -1.94 -9.68
C GLN A 37 5.85 -0.44 -9.77
N ILE A 38 5.51 0.21 -8.66
CA ILE A 38 5.18 1.64 -8.63
C ILE A 38 6.31 2.51 -8.04
N GLU A 39 7.45 1.91 -7.68
CA GLU A 39 8.59 2.59 -7.03
C GLU A 39 9.37 3.52 -7.97
N ASP A 40 9.38 3.26 -9.28
CA ASP A 40 10.17 4.03 -10.26
C ASP A 40 9.52 5.38 -10.66
N GLY A 41 8.48 5.82 -9.95
CA GLY A 41 7.79 7.09 -10.22
C GLY A 41 6.95 7.59 -9.04
N ILE A 42 6.27 8.73 -9.24
CA ILE A 42 5.28 9.20 -8.26
C ILE A 42 4.01 8.37 -8.46
N ALA A 43 3.76 7.44 -7.54
CA ALA A 43 2.53 6.66 -7.50
C ALA A 43 1.29 7.57 -7.50
N THR A 44 0.26 7.21 -8.26
CA THR A 44 -1.02 7.94 -8.25
C THR A 44 -1.74 7.78 -6.91
N ALA A 45 -2.70 8.67 -6.61
CA ALA A 45 -3.53 8.57 -5.41
C ALA A 45 -4.25 7.20 -5.32
N GLU A 46 -4.70 6.64 -6.44
CA GLU A 46 -5.37 5.33 -6.46
C GLU A 46 -4.41 4.17 -6.20
N GLN A 47 -3.20 4.22 -6.76
CA GLN A 47 -2.14 3.24 -6.48
C GLN A 47 -1.75 3.27 -5.00
N ARG A 48 -1.57 4.47 -4.41
CA ARG A 48 -1.31 4.66 -2.98
C ARG A 48 -2.45 4.11 -2.13
N ALA A 49 -3.70 4.45 -2.46
CA ALA A 49 -4.88 3.95 -1.74
C ALA A 49 -4.99 2.42 -1.78
N SER A 50 -4.60 1.78 -2.88
CA SER A 50 -4.64 0.32 -2.98
C SER A 50 -3.62 -0.36 -2.04
N LEU A 51 -2.44 0.24 -1.86
CA LEU A 51 -1.41 -0.23 -0.93
C LEU A 51 -1.82 -0.01 0.52
N GLU A 52 -2.32 1.19 0.84
CA GLU A 52 -2.79 1.52 2.19
C GLU A 52 -3.98 0.66 2.60
N TYR A 53 -4.85 0.30 1.66
CA TYR A 53 -5.94 -0.62 1.94
C TYR A 53 -5.41 -2.02 2.27
N ALA A 54 -4.43 -2.53 1.51
CA ALA A 54 -3.77 -3.79 1.82
C ALA A 54 -3.08 -3.75 3.20
N ASP A 55 -2.42 -2.64 3.53
CA ASP A 55 -1.81 -2.43 4.85
C ASP A 55 -2.83 -2.41 5.97
N ALA A 56 -3.93 -1.68 5.81
CA ALA A 56 -5.00 -1.61 6.79
C ALA A 56 -5.63 -2.99 7.03
N VAL A 57 -5.72 -3.84 6.00
CA VAL A 57 -6.21 -5.22 6.14
C VAL A 57 -5.17 -6.16 6.76
N LEU A 58 -3.87 -5.89 6.62
CA LEU A 58 -2.80 -6.69 7.21
C LEU A 58 -2.37 -6.22 8.61
N ILE A 59 -2.75 -5.00 9.01
CA ILE A 59 -2.29 -4.42 10.26
C ILE A 59 -2.73 -5.27 11.46
N ARG A 60 -1.79 -5.54 12.36
CA ARG A 60 -2.01 -6.37 13.56
C ARG A 60 -2.68 -7.72 13.23
N TRP A 61 -2.28 -8.35 12.11
CA TRP A 61 -2.72 -9.73 11.83
C TRP A 61 -2.21 -10.64 12.96
N PRO A 62 -3.10 -11.34 13.69
CA PRO A 62 -2.69 -12.15 14.83
C PRO A 62 -2.15 -13.51 14.38
N ASP A 63 -1.50 -14.21 15.30
CA ASP A 63 -1.22 -15.64 15.16
C ASP A 63 -2.53 -16.44 15.00
N GLU A 64 -2.53 -17.46 14.15
CA GLU A 64 -3.73 -18.28 13.89
C GLU A 64 -4.34 -18.88 15.17
N HIS A 65 -3.54 -19.19 16.19
CA HIS A 65 -4.01 -19.80 17.42
C HIS A 65 -4.24 -18.80 18.57
N ALA A 66 -4.16 -17.50 18.29
CA ALA A 66 -4.48 -16.46 19.26
C ALA A 66 -5.95 -16.51 19.72
N PRO A 67 -6.26 -16.13 20.98
CA PRO A 67 -7.59 -16.24 21.55
C PRO A 67 -8.65 -15.37 20.85
N GLU A 68 -8.25 -14.27 20.23
CA GLU A 68 -9.10 -13.39 19.43
C GLU A 68 -9.47 -13.96 18.05
N VAL A 69 -8.87 -15.09 17.64
CA VAL A 69 -9.16 -15.75 16.35
C VAL A 69 -10.24 -16.80 16.55
N ALA A 70 -11.43 -16.53 16.01
CA ALA A 70 -12.61 -17.37 16.12
C ALA A 70 -12.40 -18.77 15.50
N THR A 71 -13.14 -19.73 16.04
CA THR A 71 -13.36 -21.04 15.41
C THR A 71 -14.60 -20.97 14.53
N LEU A 72 -14.52 -21.48 13.31
CA LEU A 72 -15.58 -21.37 12.32
C LEU A 72 -16.39 -22.65 12.20
N ASP A 73 -17.67 -22.52 11.89
CA ASP A 73 -18.52 -23.66 11.54
C ASP A 73 -18.34 -24.07 10.06
N ALA A 74 -18.95 -25.20 9.68
CA ALA A 74 -18.81 -25.73 8.32
C ALA A 74 -19.34 -24.77 7.21
N PRO A 75 -20.48 -24.07 7.38
CA PRO A 75 -20.90 -23.00 6.50
C PRO A 75 -19.88 -21.86 6.35
N GLN A 76 -19.35 -21.34 7.45
CA GLN A 76 -18.34 -20.27 7.43
C GLN A 76 -17.04 -20.73 6.74
N LEU A 77 -16.59 -21.96 7.00
CA LEU A 77 -15.44 -22.55 6.33
C LEU A 77 -15.65 -22.75 4.83
N LYS A 78 -16.89 -22.93 4.38
CA LYS A 78 -17.22 -22.94 2.95
C LYS A 78 -17.01 -21.55 2.34
N VAL A 79 -17.46 -20.50 3.03
CA VAL A 79 -17.24 -19.11 2.59
C VAL A 79 -15.75 -18.80 2.52
N VAL A 80 -14.96 -19.17 3.54
CA VAL A 80 -13.49 -18.99 3.51
C VAL A 80 -12.90 -19.66 2.25
N ARG A 81 -13.28 -20.90 1.95
CA ARG A 81 -12.81 -21.61 0.75
C ARG A 81 -13.18 -20.88 -0.55
N GLU A 82 -14.38 -20.34 -0.65
CA GLU A 82 -14.82 -19.56 -1.81
C GLU A 82 -14.02 -18.25 -1.96
N GLN A 83 -13.79 -17.52 -0.86
CA GLN A 83 -12.95 -16.31 -0.87
C GLN A 83 -11.51 -16.63 -1.27
N MET A 84 -10.93 -17.71 -0.75
CA MET A 84 -9.58 -18.16 -1.10
C MET A 84 -9.46 -18.56 -2.58
N GLN A 85 -10.47 -19.25 -3.13
CA GLN A 85 -10.49 -19.59 -4.55
C GLN A 85 -10.54 -18.35 -5.44
N MET A 86 -11.38 -17.37 -5.10
CA MET A 86 -11.44 -16.10 -5.83
C MET A 86 -10.12 -15.32 -5.71
N MET A 87 -9.54 -15.29 -4.50
CA MET A 87 -8.24 -14.65 -4.25
C MET A 87 -7.15 -15.23 -5.17
N GLU A 88 -7.01 -16.55 -5.21
CA GLU A 88 -6.00 -17.21 -6.06
C GLU A 88 -6.26 -17.00 -7.57
N GLN A 89 -7.52 -16.91 -8.00
CA GLN A 89 -7.85 -16.53 -9.38
C GLN A 89 -7.40 -15.10 -9.70
N TYR A 90 -7.61 -14.16 -8.78
CA TYR A 90 -7.14 -12.79 -8.95
C TYR A 90 -5.61 -12.70 -8.90
N ILE A 91 -4.93 -13.46 -8.05
CA ILE A 91 -3.46 -13.56 -8.05
C ILE A 91 -2.95 -14.08 -9.40
N GLY A 92 -3.65 -15.03 -9.99
CA GLY A 92 -3.35 -15.51 -11.36
C GLY A 92 -3.41 -14.38 -12.39
N LYS A 93 -4.43 -13.52 -12.34
CA LYS A 93 -4.57 -12.34 -13.22
C LYS A 93 -3.51 -11.28 -12.94
N PHE A 94 -3.26 -10.99 -11.67
CA PHE A 94 -2.25 -10.05 -11.20
C PHE A 94 -0.87 -10.40 -11.77
N ARG A 95 -0.49 -11.68 -11.75
CA ARG A 95 0.77 -12.17 -12.33
C ARG A 95 0.85 -12.02 -13.85
N THR A 96 -0.28 -12.10 -14.55
CA THR A 96 -0.31 -11.83 -15.99
C THR A 96 -0.07 -10.35 -16.25
N MET A 97 -0.79 -9.49 -15.53
CA MET A 97 -0.66 -8.03 -15.62
C MET A 97 0.76 -7.55 -15.27
N GLU A 98 1.38 -8.14 -14.25
CA GLU A 98 2.78 -7.89 -13.89
C GLU A 98 3.73 -8.11 -15.08
N ARG A 99 3.55 -9.22 -15.83
CA ARG A 99 4.38 -9.52 -17.00
C ARG A 99 4.11 -8.60 -18.18
N GLU A 100 2.90 -8.07 -18.27
CA GLU A 100 2.46 -7.16 -19.32
C GLU A 100 2.79 -5.69 -18.98
N GLY A 101 3.19 -5.40 -17.74
CA GLY A 101 3.42 -4.04 -17.24
C GLY A 101 2.13 -3.23 -17.04
N ASP A 102 1.00 -3.91 -16.88
CA ASP A 102 -0.33 -3.29 -16.72
C ASP A 102 -0.56 -2.86 -15.25
N ILE A 103 0.02 -1.73 -14.86
CA ILE A 103 -0.03 -1.22 -13.49
C ILE A 103 -1.46 -0.88 -13.06
N ASP A 104 -2.28 -0.33 -13.95
CA ASP A 104 -3.67 0.03 -13.65
C ASP A 104 -4.49 -1.25 -13.38
N GLY A 105 -4.34 -2.28 -14.22
CA GLY A 105 -4.94 -3.59 -13.98
C GLY A 105 -4.45 -4.26 -12.70
N MET A 106 -3.16 -4.12 -12.37
CA MET A 106 -2.61 -4.59 -11.09
C MET A 106 -3.23 -3.88 -9.89
N THR A 107 -3.44 -2.56 -9.98
CA THR A 107 -4.07 -1.73 -8.94
C THR A 107 -5.48 -2.23 -8.63
N ASP A 108 -6.32 -2.34 -9.66
CA ASP A 108 -7.69 -2.87 -9.54
C ASP A 108 -7.71 -4.29 -8.97
N THR A 109 -6.75 -5.12 -9.39
CA THR A 109 -6.69 -6.52 -8.96
C THR A 109 -6.19 -6.65 -7.52
N LEU A 110 -5.25 -5.81 -7.07
CA LEU A 110 -4.81 -5.77 -5.68
C LEU A 110 -5.96 -5.40 -4.74
N ILE A 111 -6.81 -4.44 -5.13
CA ILE A 111 -8.01 -4.09 -4.36
C ILE A 111 -8.92 -5.31 -4.20
N ARG A 112 -9.18 -6.04 -5.29
CA ARG A 112 -10.04 -7.25 -5.26
C ARG A 112 -9.45 -8.36 -4.39
N ILE A 113 -8.14 -8.60 -4.46
CA ILE A 113 -7.44 -9.58 -3.61
C ILE A 113 -7.58 -9.16 -2.15
N THR A 114 -7.34 -7.89 -1.85
CA THR A 114 -7.44 -7.32 -0.51
C THR A 114 -8.85 -7.48 0.06
N GLU A 115 -9.90 -7.25 -0.73
CA GLU A 115 -11.28 -7.51 -0.31
C GLU A 115 -11.52 -8.98 0.05
N ARG A 116 -10.99 -9.94 -0.73
CA ARG A 116 -11.18 -11.37 -0.40
C ARG A 116 -10.54 -11.70 0.95
N VAL A 117 -9.37 -11.12 1.21
CA VAL A 117 -8.62 -11.31 2.47
C VAL A 117 -9.32 -10.63 3.63
N ALA A 118 -9.88 -9.44 3.41
CA ALA A 118 -10.71 -8.74 4.38
C ALA A 118 -11.94 -9.57 4.76
N GLU A 119 -12.63 -10.19 3.80
CA GLU A 119 -13.76 -11.09 4.07
C GLU A 119 -13.35 -12.33 4.88
N VAL A 120 -12.20 -12.93 4.58
CA VAL A 120 -11.64 -14.01 5.41
C VAL A 120 -11.37 -13.50 6.83
N ARG A 121 -10.75 -12.33 6.97
CA ARG A 121 -10.45 -11.73 8.28
C ARG A 121 -11.72 -11.39 9.07
N ARG A 122 -12.78 -10.89 8.44
CA ARG A 122 -14.08 -10.62 9.09
C ARG A 122 -14.69 -11.87 9.73
N LEU A 123 -14.49 -13.05 9.14
CA LEU A 123 -14.99 -14.30 9.72
C LEU A 123 -14.18 -14.71 10.95
N PHE A 124 -12.85 -14.63 10.88
CA PHE A 124 -11.95 -15.04 11.96
C PHE A 124 -11.80 -14.00 13.07
N GLN A 125 -11.99 -12.71 12.77
CA GLN A 125 -11.88 -11.58 13.71
C GLN A 125 -13.04 -10.59 13.49
N PRO A 126 -14.28 -10.95 13.86
CA PRO A 126 -15.46 -10.11 13.60
C PRO A 126 -15.43 -8.77 14.32
N ASP A 127 -14.73 -8.69 15.47
CA ASP A 127 -14.61 -7.48 16.27
C ASP A 127 -13.46 -6.55 15.82
N PHE A 128 -12.62 -7.00 14.88
CA PHE A 128 -11.54 -6.16 14.36
C PHE A 128 -12.11 -5.17 13.33
N PRO A 129 -11.93 -3.85 13.53
CA PRO A 129 -12.46 -2.86 12.61
C PRO A 129 -11.68 -2.89 11.29
N LEU A 130 -12.35 -3.24 10.21
CA LEU A 130 -11.76 -3.24 8.86
C LEU A 130 -12.40 -2.14 8.02
N PRO A 131 -11.59 -1.21 7.48
CA PRO A 131 -12.10 -0.22 6.55
C PRO A 131 -12.47 -0.88 5.23
N THR A 132 -13.22 -0.16 4.42
CA THR A 132 -13.46 -0.43 3.01
C THR A 132 -12.45 0.32 2.15
N PHE A 133 -12.24 -0.14 0.91
CA PHE A 133 -11.40 0.58 -0.03
C PHE A 133 -11.91 2.03 -0.26
N ALA A 134 -13.23 2.23 -0.30
CA ALA A 134 -13.80 3.56 -0.50
C ALA A 134 -13.45 4.53 0.64
N GLU A 135 -13.40 4.06 1.89
CA GLU A 135 -13.00 4.86 3.04
C GLU A 135 -11.52 5.24 2.97
N ILE A 136 -10.63 4.28 2.65
CA ILE A 136 -9.19 4.54 2.47
C ILE A 136 -8.96 5.49 1.30
N ARG A 137 -9.53 5.20 0.13
CA ARG A 137 -9.36 6.02 -1.08
C ARG A 137 -9.76 7.47 -0.83
N ARG A 138 -10.82 7.73 -0.07
CA ARG A 138 -11.22 9.09 0.29
C ARG A 138 -10.13 9.80 1.10
N VAL A 139 -9.64 9.16 2.15
CA VAL A 139 -8.58 9.75 3.00
C VAL A 139 -7.31 10.01 2.21
N VAL A 140 -6.87 9.04 1.41
CA VAL A 140 -5.67 9.18 0.57
C VAL A 140 -5.85 10.26 -0.49
N GLN A 141 -7.03 10.38 -1.09
CA GLN A 141 -7.29 11.46 -2.04
C GLN A 141 -7.26 12.84 -1.37
N ASP A 142 -7.86 12.96 -0.19
CA ASP A 142 -7.85 14.20 0.59
C ASP A 142 -6.39 14.60 0.93
N GLU A 143 -5.57 13.65 1.39
CA GLU A 143 -4.15 13.87 1.69
C GLU A 143 -3.32 14.22 0.44
N TRP A 144 -3.59 13.54 -0.67
CA TRP A 144 -2.94 13.82 -1.95
C TRP A 144 -3.27 15.23 -2.46
N ASP A 145 -4.53 15.64 -2.40
CA ASP A 145 -4.95 16.97 -2.84
C ASP A 145 -4.31 18.06 -1.96
N GLU A 146 -4.22 17.85 -0.64
CA GLU A 146 -3.49 18.73 0.27
C GLU A 146 -1.99 18.80 -0.06
N GLU A 147 -1.35 17.66 -0.35
CA GLU A 147 0.06 17.57 -0.74
C GLU A 147 0.31 18.34 -2.06
N MET A 148 -0.54 18.12 -3.07
CA MET A 148 -0.42 18.79 -4.36
C MET A 148 -0.70 20.29 -4.28
N ASN A 149 -1.67 20.72 -3.46
CA ASN A 149 -1.93 22.15 -3.21
C ASN A 149 -0.76 22.86 -2.54
N ARG A 150 0.05 22.15 -1.73
CA ARG A 150 1.28 22.70 -1.13
C ARG A 150 2.40 22.89 -2.15
N ILE A 151 2.34 22.18 -3.28
CA ILE A 151 3.35 22.19 -4.36
C ILE A 151 2.92 23.12 -5.51
N ASP A 152 1.75 23.77 -5.42
CA ASP A 152 1.28 24.71 -6.45
C ASP A 152 2.36 25.78 -6.73
N PRO A 153 2.87 25.92 -7.98
CA PRO A 153 3.90 26.90 -8.34
C PRO A 153 3.45 28.37 -8.20
N GLY A 154 2.20 28.60 -7.76
CA GLY A 154 1.59 29.92 -7.61
C GLY A 154 2.21 30.81 -6.54
N ASP A 155 2.92 30.25 -5.56
CA ASP A 155 3.75 31.01 -4.62
C ASP A 155 5.23 30.91 -5.00
N GLY A 156 5.54 31.53 -6.15
CA GLY A 156 6.81 32.19 -6.43
C GLY A 156 8.08 31.36 -6.26
N ASP A 157 8.35 30.44 -7.19
CA ASP A 157 9.74 30.19 -7.56
C ASP A 157 10.35 31.56 -7.90
N PRO A 158 11.40 32.03 -7.19
CA PRO A 158 11.98 33.33 -7.46
C PRO A 158 12.40 33.32 -8.91
N THR A 159 11.84 34.23 -9.69
CA THR A 159 12.21 34.35 -11.09
C THR A 159 13.72 34.49 -11.19
N ALA A 160 14.35 33.99 -12.26
CA ALA A 160 15.79 34.15 -12.45
C ALA A 160 16.25 35.61 -12.27
N GLU A 161 15.37 36.57 -12.60
CA GLU A 161 15.59 38.00 -12.33
C GLU A 161 15.53 38.42 -10.85
N GLN A 162 14.74 37.75 -10.00
CA GLN A 162 14.74 37.96 -8.56
C GLN A 162 16.01 37.38 -7.92
N MET A 163 16.41 36.17 -8.33
CA MET A 163 17.66 35.55 -7.85
C MET A 163 18.89 36.37 -8.25
N GLU A 164 18.93 36.90 -9.48
CA GLU A 164 20.01 37.82 -9.91
C GLU A 164 20.00 39.13 -9.10
N ARG A 165 18.82 39.66 -8.75
CA ARG A 165 18.70 40.90 -7.97
C ARG A 165 19.18 40.70 -6.54
N GLU A 166 18.82 39.60 -5.92
CA GLU A 166 19.29 39.25 -4.56
C GLU A 166 20.80 39.02 -4.55
N THR A 167 21.34 38.25 -5.49
CA THR A 167 22.80 38.01 -5.61
C THR A 167 23.57 39.32 -5.82
N ARG A 168 23.09 40.22 -6.69
CA ARG A 168 23.72 41.54 -6.90
C ARG A 168 23.64 42.43 -5.68
N ALA A 169 22.56 42.34 -4.89
CA ALA A 169 22.42 43.11 -3.67
C ALA A 169 23.43 42.62 -2.61
N GLU A 170 23.55 41.31 -2.43
CA GLU A 170 24.52 40.70 -1.51
C GLU A 170 25.98 41.03 -1.90
N ASP A 171 26.33 40.95 -3.19
CA ASP A 171 27.65 41.34 -3.69
C ASP A 171 27.93 42.84 -3.45
N SER A 172 26.92 43.69 -3.63
CA SER A 172 27.05 45.13 -3.41
C SER A 172 27.24 45.47 -1.93
N GLU A 173 26.56 44.76 -1.04
CA GLU A 173 26.70 44.92 0.41
C GLU A 173 28.06 44.41 0.90
N ALA A 174 28.52 43.26 0.39
CA ALA A 174 29.84 42.72 0.69
C ALA A 174 30.97 43.66 0.23
N GLN A 175 30.83 44.25 -0.97
CA GLN A 175 31.80 45.20 -1.50
C GLN A 175 31.85 46.50 -0.67
N GLN A 176 30.67 47.02 -0.27
CA GLN A 176 30.60 48.21 0.60
C GLN A 176 31.16 47.96 2.00
N ALA A 177 31.00 46.75 2.55
CA ALA A 177 31.59 46.37 3.82
C ALA A 177 33.12 46.29 3.73
N ALA A 178 33.65 45.67 2.67
CA ALA A 178 35.09 45.57 2.42
C ALA A 178 35.75 46.94 2.19
N ASP A 179 35.07 47.86 1.50
CA ASP A 179 35.57 49.21 1.25
C ASP A 179 35.57 50.07 2.52
N ARG A 180 34.59 49.88 3.42
CA ARG A 180 34.58 50.53 4.74
C ARG A 180 35.71 50.04 5.64
N GLU A 181 36.03 48.75 5.58
CA GLU A 181 37.13 48.16 6.37
C GLU A 181 38.51 48.59 5.87
N ARG A 182 38.66 48.87 4.56
CA ARG A 182 39.91 49.41 3.98
C ARG A 182 40.13 50.90 4.22
N ALA A 183 39.09 51.64 4.58
CA ALA A 183 39.14 53.07 4.83
C ALA A 183 39.30 53.44 6.33
N ALA A 184 39.34 52.44 7.21
CA ALA A 184 39.61 52.56 8.64
C ALA A 184 41.09 52.25 8.96
#